data_AF-R1EDT4-F1
#
_entry.id   AF-R1EDT4-F1
#
_cell.length_a   1.000
_cell.length_b   1.000
_cell.length_c   1.000
_cell.angle_alpha   90.00
_cell.angle_beta   90.00
_cell.angle_gamma   90.00
#
_symmetry.space_group_name_H-M   'P 1'
#
loop_
_entity.id
_entity.type
_entity.pdbx_description
1 polymer ?
#
loop_
_entity_poly.entity_id
_entity_poly.type
_entity_poly.pdbx_seq_one_letter_code
_entity_poly.pdbx_strand_id
1 'polypeptide(L)'
;MEKALLLPRSNNAPGPSRPPQSSTAWLNGIRGIASVIVALNHYLYGEFAAPWLGYGSSPENRWLHQLPFIRLIWCGHAMPPVFFVISGYCACWSAIRLRDSHGLEKMVASLSASAFRRGLRLYLPVFFMSVLAQLVFFFGLYNWRWTEVSLQPWHRPGDHLRYLATYLLDITNPVYPTDNGGLNLQFWVIPVDPPPDPSSSPP
;
A
#
# COMPACT_ATOMS: atom_id res chain seq x y z
N MET A 1 -54.04 50.28 -5.64
CA MET A 1 -53.15 50.27 -6.84
C MET A 1 -51.72 50.45 -6.35
N GLU A 2 -51.10 49.36 -5.89
CA GLU A 2 -49.76 49.37 -5.33
C GLU A 2 -48.83 48.70 -6.35
N LYS A 3 -47.96 49.51 -6.96
CA LYS A 3 -46.98 49.04 -7.95
C LYS A 3 -45.84 48.37 -7.19
N ALA A 4 -45.78 47.04 -7.25
CA ALA A 4 -44.65 46.26 -6.80
C ALA A 4 -43.39 46.68 -7.58
N LEU A 5 -42.48 47.34 -6.88
CA LEU A 5 -41.18 47.77 -7.36
C LEU A 5 -40.29 46.55 -7.57
N LEU A 6 -40.24 46.04 -8.80
CA LEU A 6 -39.31 45.00 -9.22
C LEU A 6 -37.89 45.60 -9.28
N LEU A 7 -37.13 45.47 -8.19
CA LEU A 7 -35.70 45.74 -8.22
C LEU A 7 -35.00 44.68 -9.09
N PRO A 8 -34.11 45.07 -10.01
CA PRO A 8 -33.33 44.13 -10.81
C PRO A 8 -32.39 43.34 -9.90
N ARG A 9 -32.56 42.01 -9.90
CA ARG A 9 -31.66 41.07 -9.21
C ARG A 9 -30.28 41.16 -9.87
N SER A 10 -29.32 41.76 -9.17
CA SER A 10 -27.91 41.83 -9.58
C SER A 10 -27.38 40.40 -9.82
N ASN A 11 -27.04 40.09 -11.09
CA ASN A 11 -26.50 38.80 -11.52
C ASN A 11 -24.99 38.64 -11.22
N ASN A 12 -24.39 39.51 -10.41
CA ASN A 12 -22.96 39.44 -10.07
C ASN A 12 -22.71 38.58 -8.82
N ALA A 13 -23.26 37.37 -8.77
CA ALA A 13 -22.81 36.38 -7.80
C ALA A 13 -21.43 35.88 -8.25
N PRO A 14 -20.34 36.09 -7.48
CA PRO A 14 -19.06 35.49 -7.81
C PRO A 14 -19.27 33.96 -7.84
N GLY A 15 -18.95 33.35 -8.99
CA GLY A 15 -18.95 31.89 -9.12
C GLY A 15 -18.10 31.26 -8.01
N PRO A 16 -18.37 30.00 -7.62
CA PRO A 16 -17.69 29.38 -6.49
C PRO A 16 -16.18 29.49 -6.67
N SER A 17 -15.53 30.29 -5.83
CA SER A 17 -14.09 30.44 -5.83
C SER A 17 -13.48 29.07 -5.51
N ARG A 18 -12.57 28.61 -6.38
CA ARG A 18 -11.87 27.34 -6.16
C ARG A 18 -11.23 27.41 -4.76
N PRO A 19 -11.45 26.41 -3.88
CA PRO A 19 -10.88 26.45 -2.54
C PRO A 19 -9.36 26.62 -2.65
N PRO A 20 -8.75 27.42 -1.77
CA PRO A 20 -7.31 27.66 -1.80
C PRO A 20 -6.58 26.32 -1.74
N GLN A 21 -5.80 26.01 -2.78
CA GLN A 21 -5.05 24.77 -2.85
C GLN A 21 -3.99 24.76 -1.75
N SER A 22 -3.90 23.68 -0.98
CA SER A 22 -2.81 23.56 -0.01
C SER A 22 -1.48 23.50 -0.77
N SER A 23 -0.42 24.06 -0.19
CA SER A 23 0.95 23.95 -0.73
C SER A 23 1.40 22.49 -0.92
N THR A 24 0.69 21.53 -0.34
CA THR A 24 0.94 20.09 -0.43
C THR A 24 0.01 19.37 -1.42
N ALA A 25 -0.78 20.10 -2.22
CA ALA A 25 -1.73 19.50 -3.16
C ALA A 25 -1.05 18.60 -4.20
N TRP A 26 0.16 18.94 -4.65
CA TRP A 26 0.94 18.13 -5.60
C TRP A 26 1.32 16.75 -5.04
N LEU A 27 1.53 16.62 -3.73
CA LEU A 27 1.82 15.35 -3.07
C LEU A 27 0.65 14.37 -3.14
N ASN A 28 -0.59 14.88 -3.19
CA ASN A 28 -1.76 14.05 -3.45
C ASN A 28 -1.74 13.48 -4.88
N GLY A 29 -1.20 14.22 -5.85
CA GLY A 29 -1.00 13.75 -7.22
C GLY A 29 0.00 12.60 -7.31
N ILE A 30 1.16 12.73 -6.67
CA ILE A 30 2.17 11.64 -6.61
C ILE A 30 1.59 10.40 -5.96
N ARG A 31 0.84 10.57 -4.88
CA ARG A 31 0.15 9.47 -4.21
C ARG A 31 -0.85 8.75 -5.13
N GLY A 32 -1.53 9.51 -6.00
CA GLY A 32 -2.39 8.97 -7.05
C GLY A 32 -1.61 8.14 -8.08
N ILE A 33 -0.50 8.67 -8.58
CA ILE A 33 0.38 7.95 -9.53
C ILE A 33 0.88 6.64 -8.90
N ALA A 34 1.38 6.70 -7.66
CA ALA A 34 1.81 5.51 -6.94
C ALA A 34 0.69 4.47 -6.81
N SER A 35 -0.55 4.89 -6.53
CA SER A 35 -1.69 3.98 -6.43
C SER A 35 -2.06 3.30 -7.76
N VAL A 36 -1.89 3.99 -8.90
CA VAL A 36 -2.09 3.41 -10.23
C VAL A 36 -1.04 2.35 -10.52
N ILE A 37 0.23 2.63 -10.19
CA ILE A 37 1.32 1.65 -10.36
C ILE A 37 1.07 0.40 -9.51
N VAL A 38 0.61 0.56 -8.25
CA VAL A 38 0.24 -0.59 -7.40
C VAL A 38 -0.92 -1.39 -8.01
N ALA A 39 -1.94 -0.71 -8.54
CA ALA A 39 -3.07 -1.38 -9.18
C ALA A 39 -2.65 -2.16 -10.43
N LEU A 40 -1.83 -1.55 -11.29
CA LEU A 40 -1.25 -2.22 -12.46
C LEU A 40 -0.39 -3.41 -12.05
N ASN A 41 0.43 -3.26 -11.01
CA ASN A 41 1.25 -4.35 -10.48
C ASN A 41 0.40 -5.53 -10.02
N HIS A 42 -0.68 -5.29 -9.25
CA HIS A 42 -1.57 -6.37 -8.80
C HIS A 42 -2.34 -7.02 -9.97
N TYR A 43 -2.70 -6.24 -10.99
CA TYR A 43 -3.40 -6.75 -12.17
C TYR A 43 -2.49 -7.58 -13.08
N LEU A 44 -1.22 -7.20 -13.21
CA LEU A 44 -0.22 -7.89 -14.02
C LEU A 44 0.54 -8.99 -13.25
N TYR A 45 0.27 -9.13 -11.95
CA TYR A 45 0.91 -10.12 -11.10
C TYR A 45 0.55 -11.53 -11.56
N GLY A 46 1.55 -12.32 -11.96
CA GLY A 46 1.40 -13.70 -12.43
C GLY A 46 1.37 -13.88 -13.95
N GLU A 47 1.14 -12.81 -14.73
CA GLU A 47 1.08 -12.88 -16.20
C GLU A 47 2.45 -12.66 -16.88
N PHE A 48 3.39 -11.98 -16.21
CA PHE A 48 4.73 -11.70 -16.73
C PHE A 48 5.81 -12.07 -15.72
N ALA A 49 6.74 -12.95 -16.12
CA ALA A 49 7.89 -13.37 -15.30
C ALA A 49 9.06 -12.37 -15.31
N ALA A 50 9.18 -11.56 -16.38
CA ALA A 50 10.33 -10.69 -16.65
C ALA A 50 10.49 -9.41 -15.79
N PRO A 51 9.44 -8.73 -15.27
CA PRO A 51 9.60 -7.43 -14.60
C PRO A 51 10.29 -7.49 -13.23
N TRP A 52 10.35 -8.68 -12.62
CA TRP A 52 10.76 -8.86 -11.23
C TRP A 52 12.28 -8.97 -11.06
N LEU A 53 12.98 -9.32 -12.13
CA LEU A 53 14.42 -9.50 -12.17
C LEU A 53 15.11 -8.14 -12.37
N GLY A 54 16.09 -7.85 -11.50
CA GLY A 54 16.89 -6.64 -11.58
C GLY A 54 17.82 -6.68 -12.79
N TYR A 55 18.23 -5.50 -13.27
CA TYR A 55 19.28 -5.44 -14.29
C TYR A 55 20.54 -6.13 -13.76
N GLY A 56 21.02 -7.15 -14.48
CA GLY A 56 22.19 -7.94 -14.10
C GLY A 56 21.92 -9.11 -13.17
N SER A 57 20.66 -9.41 -12.80
CA SER A 57 20.36 -10.53 -11.89
C SER A 57 20.47 -11.92 -12.54
N SER A 58 20.56 -11.99 -13.88
CA SER A 58 20.93 -13.19 -14.64
C SER A 58 21.68 -12.75 -15.90
N PRO A 59 22.54 -13.61 -16.50
CA PRO A 59 23.17 -13.35 -17.80
C PRO A 59 22.19 -12.93 -18.91
N GLU A 60 20.91 -13.29 -18.82
CA GLU A 60 19.88 -12.94 -19.80
C GLU A 60 19.15 -11.61 -19.49
N ASN A 61 19.25 -11.10 -18.25
CA ASN A 61 18.52 -9.92 -17.77
C ASN A 61 19.37 -8.64 -17.86
N ARG A 62 19.58 -8.16 -19.09
CA ARG A 62 20.27 -6.87 -19.37
C ARG A 62 19.41 -5.90 -20.18
N TRP A 63 18.12 -5.81 -19.85
CA TRP A 63 17.21 -4.98 -20.63
C TRP A 63 17.12 -3.59 -20.00
N LEU A 64 17.03 -2.53 -20.82
CA LEU A 64 17.03 -1.13 -20.34
C LEU A 64 15.90 -0.83 -19.34
N HIS A 65 14.76 -1.51 -19.46
CA HIS A 65 13.62 -1.33 -18.57
C HIS A 65 13.84 -1.88 -17.14
N GLN A 66 14.88 -2.69 -16.94
CA GLN A 66 15.27 -3.27 -15.64
C GLN A 66 16.19 -2.33 -14.84
N LEU A 67 16.65 -1.22 -15.44
CA LEU A 67 17.50 -0.23 -14.77
C LEU A 67 16.77 0.39 -13.56
N PRO A 68 17.49 0.72 -12.48
CA PRO A 68 16.91 1.08 -11.19
C PRO A 68 15.89 2.24 -11.25
N PHE A 69 16.18 3.29 -12.03
CA PHE A 69 15.29 4.46 -12.14
C PHE A 69 14.07 4.20 -13.04
N ILE A 70 14.25 3.44 -14.12
CA ILE A 70 13.19 3.15 -15.09
C ILE A 70 12.24 2.10 -14.51
N ARG A 71 12.79 1.11 -13.79
CA ARG A 71 12.05 0.06 -13.11
C ARG A 71 11.08 0.59 -12.05
N LEU A 72 11.32 1.76 -11.47
CA LEU A 72 10.39 2.39 -10.52
C LEU A 72 8.98 2.61 -11.10
N ILE A 73 8.83 2.71 -12.41
CA ILE A 73 7.51 2.94 -13.05
C ILE A 73 6.62 1.68 -12.94
N TRP A 74 7.22 0.49 -12.83
CA TRP A 74 6.51 -0.81 -12.81
C TRP A 74 6.80 -1.64 -11.56
N CYS A 75 7.74 -1.21 -10.70
CA CYS A 75 8.04 -1.90 -9.45
C CYS A 75 6.96 -1.62 -8.40
N GLY A 76 5.90 -2.42 -8.40
CA GLY A 76 4.77 -2.18 -7.49
C GLY A 76 5.08 -2.42 -6.02
N HIS A 77 6.10 -3.23 -5.68
CA HIS A 77 6.49 -3.39 -4.28
C HIS A 77 7.06 -2.08 -3.71
N ALA A 78 7.74 -1.24 -4.52
CA ALA A 78 8.36 0.02 -4.05
C ALA A 78 7.36 1.14 -3.78
N MET A 79 6.16 1.04 -4.36
CA MET A 79 5.17 2.12 -4.33
C MET A 79 4.47 2.29 -2.97
N PRO A 80 4.05 1.24 -2.22
CA PRO A 80 3.48 1.39 -0.89
C PRO A 80 4.39 2.13 0.11
N PRO A 81 5.71 1.84 0.24
CA PRO A 81 6.59 2.64 1.10
C PRO A 81 6.62 4.13 0.70
N VAL A 82 6.72 4.43 -0.60
CA VAL A 82 6.67 5.81 -1.10
C VAL A 82 5.36 6.49 -0.69
N PHE A 83 4.23 5.80 -0.85
CA PHE A 83 2.92 6.27 -0.40
C PHE A 83 2.91 6.57 1.10
N PHE A 84 3.50 5.69 1.92
CA PHE A 84 3.58 5.87 3.37
C PHE A 84 4.45 7.05 3.78
N VAL A 85 5.64 7.21 3.18
CA VAL A 85 6.57 8.33 3.43
C VAL A 85 5.92 9.66 3.06
N ILE A 86 5.34 9.77 1.87
CA ILE A 86 4.66 11.00 1.42
C ILE A 86 3.47 11.33 2.33
N SER A 87 2.67 10.32 2.67
CA SER A 87 1.53 10.50 3.58
C SER A 87 1.97 10.90 4.99
N GLY A 88 3.11 10.38 5.47
CA GLY A 88 3.74 10.76 6.74
C GLY A 88 4.19 12.22 6.73
N TYR A 89 4.89 12.64 5.68
CA TYR A 89 5.30 14.03 5.49
C TYR A 89 4.10 14.99 5.49
N CYS A 90 3.06 14.69 4.69
CA CYS A 90 1.84 15.49 4.66
C CYS A 90 1.15 15.59 6.02
N ALA A 91 1.14 14.50 6.79
CA ALA A 91 0.56 14.46 8.13
C ALA A 91 1.36 15.33 9.12
N CYS A 92 2.69 15.21 9.12
CA CYS A 92 3.58 16.04 9.95
C CYS A 92 3.45 17.53 9.60
N TRP A 93 3.45 17.88 8.32
CA TRP A 93 3.28 19.25 7.85
C TRP A 93 1.93 19.85 8.30
N SER A 94 0.86 19.07 8.16
CA SER A 94 -0.48 19.48 8.59
C SER A 94 -0.56 19.65 10.11
N ALA A 95 0.11 18.77 10.88
CA ALA A 95 0.16 18.86 12.33
C ALA A 95 0.91 20.12 12.80
N ILE A 96 2.06 20.45 12.20
CA ILE A 96 2.83 21.66 12.53
C ILE A 96 1.99 22.92 12.25
N ARG A 97 1.36 23.00 11.07
CA ARG A 97 0.48 24.15 10.76
C ARG A 97 -0.70 24.28 11.71
N LEU A 98 -1.28 23.15 12.12
CA LEU A 98 -2.40 23.14 13.07
C LEU A 98 -1.95 23.60 14.46
N ARG A 99 -0.75 23.23 14.90
CA ARG A 99 -0.13 23.72 16.13
C ARG A 99 0.07 25.24 16.08
N ASP A 100 0.67 25.73 15.00
CA ASP A 100 1.01 27.16 14.87
C ASP A 100 -0.25 28.05 14.77
N SER A 101 -1.36 27.50 14.25
CA SER A 101 -2.61 28.25 14.06
C SER A 101 -3.61 28.11 15.22
N HIS A 102 -3.63 26.96 15.91
CA HIS A 102 -4.69 26.61 16.86
C HIS A 102 -4.20 25.95 18.16
N GLY A 103 -2.89 25.88 18.39
CA GLY A 103 -2.29 25.37 19.62
C GLY A 103 -2.10 23.86 19.67
N LEU A 104 -1.39 23.42 20.73
CA LEU A 104 -0.95 22.04 20.90
C LEU A 104 -2.12 21.06 21.12
N GLU A 105 -3.15 21.46 21.87
CA GLU A 105 -4.29 20.60 22.19
C GLU A 105 -5.04 20.13 20.94
N LYS A 106 -5.31 21.06 20.01
CA LYS A 106 -5.97 20.71 18.74
C LYS A 106 -5.07 19.85 17.85
N MET A 107 -3.76 20.08 17.87
CA MET A 107 -2.79 19.24 17.16
C MET A 107 -2.85 17.79 17.64
N VAL A 108 -2.76 17.57 18.96
CA VAL A 108 -2.75 16.22 19.56
C VAL A 108 -4.08 15.50 19.31
N ALA A 109 -5.21 16.19 19.49
CA ALA A 109 -6.53 15.61 19.22
C ALA A 109 -6.73 15.22 17.75
N SER A 110 -6.27 16.06 16.81
CA SER A 110 -6.33 15.74 15.38
C SER A 110 -5.41 14.57 15.01
N LEU A 111 -4.19 14.54 15.57
CA LEU A 111 -3.21 13.51 15.28
C LEU A 111 -3.63 12.15 15.83
N SER A 112 -4.12 12.08 17.07
CA SER A 112 -4.60 10.84 17.68
C SER A 112 -5.78 10.27 16.91
N ALA A 113 -6.75 11.11 16.56
CA ALA A 113 -7.91 10.69 15.79
C ALA A 113 -7.52 10.25 14.36
N SER A 114 -6.54 10.92 13.74
CA SER A 114 -6.01 10.52 12.44
C SER A 114 -5.27 9.19 12.49
N ALA A 115 -4.42 8.98 13.50
CA ALA A 115 -3.66 7.74 13.69
C ALA A 115 -4.60 6.55 13.94
N PHE A 116 -5.59 6.72 14.83
CA PHE A 116 -6.56 5.69 15.15
C PHE A 116 -7.38 5.28 13.91
N ARG A 117 -7.94 6.25 13.18
CA ARG A 117 -8.70 5.96 11.94
C ARG A 117 -7.83 5.31 10.87
N ARG A 118 -6.55 5.69 10.77
CA ARG A 118 -5.62 5.11 9.80
C ARG A 118 -5.29 3.66 10.13
N GLY A 119 -4.99 3.36 11.39
CA GLY A 119 -4.76 1.99 11.85
C GLY A 119 -5.95 1.10 11.59
N LEU A 120 -7.15 1.53 12.01
CA LEU A 120 -8.38 0.79 11.76
C LEU A 120 -8.63 0.56 10.27
N ARG A 121 -8.55 1.60 9.44
CA ARG A 121 -8.79 1.45 7.99
C ARG A 121 -7.80 0.50 7.31
N LEU A 122 -6.58 0.37 7.83
CA LEU A 122 -5.56 -0.51 7.26
C LEU A 122 -5.75 -1.97 7.69
N TYR A 123 -5.97 -2.22 8.99
CA TYR A 123 -6.05 -3.58 9.53
C TYR A 123 -7.44 -4.22 9.44
N LEU A 124 -8.50 -3.41 9.55
CA LEU A 124 -9.87 -3.92 9.60
C LEU A 124 -10.28 -4.63 8.31
N PRO A 125 -10.01 -4.11 7.10
CA PRO A 125 -10.33 -4.83 5.86
C PRO A 125 -9.60 -6.17 5.76
N VAL A 126 -8.30 -6.20 6.11
CA VAL A 126 -7.49 -7.42 6.04
C VAL A 126 -7.94 -8.45 7.06
N PHE A 127 -8.27 -8.01 8.28
CA PHE A 127 -8.85 -8.87 9.31
C PHE A 127 -10.12 -9.56 8.82
N PHE A 128 -11.08 -8.79 8.29
CA PHE A 128 -12.34 -9.35 7.77
C PHE A 128 -12.11 -10.31 6.60
N MET A 129 -11.23 -9.96 5.66
CA MET A 129 -10.92 -10.82 4.52
C MET A 129 -10.26 -12.13 4.96
N SER A 130 -9.35 -12.07 5.93
CA SER A 130 -8.63 -13.26 6.45
C SER A 130 -9.56 -14.20 7.21
N VAL A 131 -10.44 -13.63 8.05
CA VAL A 131 -11.48 -14.39 8.76
C VAL A 131 -12.43 -15.04 7.75
N LEU A 132 -12.92 -14.28 6.77
CA LEU A 132 -13.84 -14.79 5.75
C LEU A 132 -13.19 -15.90 4.92
N ALA A 133 -11.95 -15.69 4.46
CA ALA A 133 -11.20 -16.70 3.73
C ALA A 133 -11.03 -17.99 4.55
N GLN A 134 -10.70 -17.88 5.84
CA GLN A 134 -10.55 -19.02 6.73
C GLN A 134 -11.87 -19.76 6.96
N LEU A 135 -12.99 -19.03 7.07
CA LEU A 135 -14.33 -19.64 7.18
C LEU A 135 -14.68 -20.39 5.90
N VAL A 136 -14.54 -19.77 4.73
CA VAL A 136 -14.81 -20.39 3.42
C VAL A 136 -13.95 -21.64 3.22
N PHE A 137 -12.68 -21.59 3.64
CA PHE A 137 -11.78 -22.75 3.62
C PHE A 137 -12.22 -23.85 4.59
N PHE A 138 -12.59 -23.50 5.83
CA PHE A 138 -13.07 -24.46 6.82
C PHE A 138 -14.32 -25.22 6.35
N PHE A 139 -15.24 -24.52 5.67
CA PHE A 139 -16.45 -25.12 5.08
C PHE A 139 -16.19 -25.93 3.80
N GLY A 140 -14.96 -25.93 3.27
CA GLY A 140 -14.59 -26.68 2.06
C GLY A 140 -15.17 -26.07 0.78
N LEU A 141 -15.55 -24.79 0.80
CA LEU A 141 -16.11 -24.08 -0.36
C LEU A 141 -15.04 -23.64 -1.37
N TYR A 142 -13.77 -23.72 -0.97
CA TYR A 142 -12.65 -23.30 -1.80
C TYR A 142 -11.39 -24.13 -1.50
N ASN A 143 -10.69 -24.55 -2.57
CA ASN A 143 -9.51 -25.41 -2.49
C ASN A 143 -8.25 -24.59 -2.82
N TRP A 144 -7.65 -23.92 -1.82
CA TRP A 144 -6.37 -23.22 -1.99
C TRP A 144 -5.23 -24.25 -1.83
N ARG A 145 -4.45 -24.55 -2.87
CA ARG A 145 -3.23 -25.40 -2.78
C ARG A 145 -1.99 -24.53 -2.96
N TRP A 146 -1.47 -23.96 -1.87
CA TRP A 146 -0.09 -23.49 -1.80
C TRP A 146 0.67 -24.41 -0.83
N THR A 147 1.88 -24.77 -1.22
CA THR A 147 2.48 -26.10 -1.08
C THR A 147 2.90 -26.53 0.34
N GLU A 148 2.43 -25.94 1.42
CA GLU A 148 3.03 -26.18 2.76
C GLU A 148 2.08 -26.33 3.95
N VAL A 149 0.76 -26.12 3.78
CA VAL A 149 -0.17 -26.18 4.92
C VAL A 149 -1.03 -27.45 4.88
N SER A 150 -0.84 -28.33 5.87
CA SER A 150 -1.55 -29.61 6.03
C SER A 150 -2.96 -29.49 6.63
N LEU A 151 -3.60 -28.31 6.58
CA LEU A 151 -4.94 -28.12 7.12
C LEU A 151 -6.00 -28.75 6.21
N GLN A 152 -6.97 -29.43 6.83
CA GLN A 152 -8.08 -30.10 6.15
C GLN A 152 -9.41 -29.43 6.54
N PRO A 153 -10.37 -29.29 5.60
CA PRO A 153 -11.71 -28.77 5.93
C PRO A 153 -12.37 -29.56 7.06
N TRP A 154 -13.15 -28.88 7.91
CA TRP A 154 -13.87 -29.47 9.05
C TRP A 154 -13.04 -30.20 10.11
N HIS A 155 -11.71 -30.21 10.03
CA HIS A 155 -10.85 -30.91 11.00
C HIS A 155 -10.25 -29.90 12.00
N ARG A 156 -10.38 -30.19 13.29
CA ARG A 156 -9.71 -29.49 14.41
C ARG A 156 -9.80 -27.95 14.30
N PRO A 157 -10.94 -27.32 14.66
CA PRO A 157 -11.13 -25.87 14.53
C PRO A 157 -10.09 -25.01 15.26
N GLY A 158 -9.46 -25.55 16.31
CA GLY A 158 -8.36 -24.90 17.02
C GLY A 158 -7.12 -24.67 16.13
N ASP A 159 -6.81 -25.59 15.22
CA ASP A 159 -5.66 -25.47 14.32
C ASP A 159 -5.93 -24.40 13.25
N HIS A 160 -7.18 -24.28 12.78
CA HIS A 160 -7.62 -23.20 11.91
C HIS A 160 -7.56 -21.83 12.59
N LEU A 161 -7.93 -21.74 13.87
CA LEU A 161 -7.85 -20.50 14.64
C LEU A 161 -6.40 -20.11 14.92
N ARG A 162 -5.55 -21.09 15.26
CA ARG A 162 -4.11 -20.88 15.45
C ARG A 162 -3.46 -20.41 14.16
N TYR A 163 -3.79 -21.03 13.02
CA TYR A 163 -3.30 -20.60 11.71
C TYR A 163 -3.71 -19.15 11.41
N LEU A 164 -4.99 -18.81 11.61
CA LEU A 164 -5.46 -17.44 11.43
C LEU A 164 -4.74 -16.45 12.36
N ALA A 165 -4.53 -16.81 13.63
CA ALA A 165 -3.83 -15.96 14.57
C ALA A 165 -2.35 -15.75 14.19
N THR A 166 -1.65 -16.82 13.79
CA THR A 166 -0.27 -16.73 13.31
C THR A 166 -0.20 -15.90 12.02
N TYR A 167 -1.12 -16.09 11.09
CA TYR A 167 -1.21 -15.28 9.87
C TYR A 167 -1.44 -13.80 10.18
N LEU A 168 -2.40 -13.48 11.06
CA LEU A 168 -2.68 -12.10 11.47
C LEU A 168 -1.47 -11.44 12.18
N LEU A 169 -0.68 -12.21 12.93
CA LEU A 169 0.56 -11.72 13.54
C LEU A 169 1.65 -11.51 12.48
N ASP A 170 1.78 -12.43 11.54
CA ASP A 170 2.78 -12.36 10.48
C ASP A 170 2.57 -11.16 9.56
N ILE A 171 1.33 -10.89 9.11
CA ILE A 171 1.01 -9.69 8.32
C ILE A 171 1.22 -8.37 9.07
N THR A 172 1.25 -8.41 10.41
CA THR A 172 1.53 -7.22 11.22
C THR A 172 3.02 -6.98 11.42
N ASN A 173 3.87 -7.94 11.05
CA ASN A 173 5.31 -7.84 11.21
C ASN A 173 5.88 -6.84 10.19
N PRO A 174 6.24 -5.62 10.60
CA PRO A 174 6.68 -4.58 9.66
C PRO A 174 8.11 -4.82 9.18
N VAL A 175 8.86 -5.64 9.92
CA VAL A 175 10.18 -6.14 9.55
C VAL A 175 9.89 -7.55 9.06
N TYR A 176 10.12 -7.83 7.79
CA TYR A 176 10.09 -9.20 7.25
C TYR A 176 11.52 -9.76 7.34
N PRO A 177 12.03 -10.23 8.51
CA PRO A 177 13.38 -10.80 8.59
C PRO A 177 13.46 -12.19 7.96
N THR A 178 12.32 -12.83 7.70
CA THR A 178 12.20 -14.20 7.21
C THR A 178 11.35 -14.25 5.94
N ASP A 179 11.93 -13.83 4.82
CA ASP A 179 11.80 -14.53 3.55
C ASP A 179 12.98 -14.10 2.66
N ASN A 180 13.97 -14.98 2.52
CA ASN A 180 15.15 -14.71 1.70
C ASN A 180 15.29 -15.81 0.66
N GLY A 181 15.04 -15.41 -0.59
CA GLY A 181 15.47 -16.14 -1.78
C GLY A 181 16.02 -15.25 -2.90
N GLY A 182 16.21 -13.93 -2.68
CA GLY A 182 16.87 -13.08 -3.68
C GLY A 182 16.46 -11.60 -3.76
N LEU A 183 15.56 -11.10 -2.90
CA LEU A 183 15.22 -9.67 -2.86
C LEU A 183 14.89 -9.26 -1.43
N ASN A 184 15.68 -8.34 -0.86
CA ASN A 184 15.26 -7.62 0.33
C ASN A 184 14.22 -6.59 -0.09
N LEU A 185 12.98 -6.75 0.38
CA LEU A 185 11.87 -5.85 0.04
C LEU A 185 12.17 -4.39 0.39
N GLN A 186 12.99 -4.08 1.40
CA GLN A 186 13.36 -2.70 1.73
C GLN A 186 14.36 -2.07 0.75
N PHE A 187 15.15 -2.86 0.01
CA PHE A 187 16.19 -2.37 -0.90
C PHE A 187 15.69 -2.36 -2.35
N TRP A 188 14.80 -1.41 -2.63
CA TRP A 188 14.13 -1.19 -3.92
C TRP A 188 15.04 -1.04 -5.15
N VAL A 189 16.33 -0.77 -4.93
CA VAL A 189 17.31 -0.38 -5.95
C VAL A 189 18.46 -1.39 -6.07
N ILE A 190 18.64 -2.29 -5.10
CA ILE A 190 19.77 -3.21 -5.02
C ILE A 190 19.26 -4.65 -5.18
N PRO A 191 19.63 -5.36 -6.24
CA PRO A 191 19.47 -6.82 -6.30
C PRO A 191 20.26 -7.44 -5.15
N VAL A 192 19.64 -8.31 -4.36
CA VAL A 192 20.37 -9.13 -3.39
C VAL A 192 20.48 -10.50 -4.02
N ASP A 193 21.61 -10.78 -4.67
CA ASP A 193 21.78 -12.04 -5.38
C ASP A 193 21.54 -13.23 -4.43
N PRO A 194 20.81 -14.28 -4.87
CA PRO A 194 20.81 -15.54 -4.13
C PRO A 194 22.25 -16.06 -4.04
N PRO A 195 22.66 -16.66 -2.91
CA PRO A 195 23.98 -17.25 -2.80
C PRO A 195 24.21 -18.25 -3.95
N PRO A 196 25.41 -18.29 -4.55
CA PRO A 196 25.69 -19.17 -5.68
C PRO A 196 25.37 -20.62 -5.31
N ASP A 197 24.64 -21.31 -6.19
CA ASP A 197 24.34 -22.72 -6.04
C ASP A 197 25.67 -23.49 -5.99
N PRO A 198 25.97 -24.26 -4.93
CA PRO A 198 27.21 -25.02 -4.81
C PRO A 198 27.40 -26.07 -5.92
N SER A 199 26.37 -26.35 -6.73
CA SER A 199 26.46 -27.23 -7.90
C SER A 199 26.94 -26.54 -9.19
N SER A 200 27.14 -25.22 -9.18
CA SER A 200 27.49 -24.41 -10.36
C SER A 200 28.99 -24.10 -10.53
N SER A 201 29.90 -24.88 -9.93
CA SER A 201 31.33 -24.72 -10.20
C SER A 201 31.63 -25.09 -11.66
N PRO A 202 32.27 -24.21 -12.45
CA PRO A 202 32.66 -24.54 -13.80
C PRO A 202 33.75 -25.63 -13.79
N PRO A 203 33.82 -26.48 -14.84
CA PRO A 203 34.85 -27.51 -14.98
C PRO A 203 36.27 -26.93 -15.12
#